data_AF-A0A533S9C0-F1
#
_entry.id   AF-A0A533S9C0-F1
#
_cell.length_a   1.000
_cell.length_b   1.000
_cell.length_c   1.000
_cell.angle_alpha   90.00
_cell.angle_beta   90.00
_cell.angle_gamma   90.00
#
_symmetry.space_group_name_H-M   'P 1'
#
loop_
_entity.id
_entity.type
_entity.pdbx_description
1 polymer ?
#
loop_
_entity_poly.entity_id
_entity_poly.type
_entity_poly.pdbx_seq_one_letter_code
_entity_poly.pdbx_strand_id
1 'polypeptide(L)'
;MIIAERKPMEEIKQLIAPYKKVLVAGCGTCVTVCWAGGEKEVAILASQLRLARSAEGNEIVTLEATVERQCEKEMVEEIKDKVAEVEAVLSLACGSGVQTMAEMFEDKPVFPAVNTTFIGMPAKEGLWVEMCGACGDCFLDRTGGVCPIVRCAKGLLNGPCGGTRRGGKCEIDPDKDCAWVLI
;
A
#
# COMPACT_ATOMS: atom_id res chain seq x y z
N MET A 1 -2.07 9.71 1.58
CA MET A 1 -1.08 8.69 1.15
C MET A 1 -1.81 7.36 0.96
N ILE A 2 -1.31 6.50 0.08
CA ILE A 2 -1.82 5.13 -0.03
C ILE A 2 -1.19 4.29 1.10
N ILE A 3 -2.01 3.59 1.87
CA ILE A 3 -1.59 2.64 2.89
C ILE A 3 -1.51 1.26 2.26
N ALA A 4 -0.46 0.52 2.59
CA ALA A 4 -0.28 -0.85 2.18
C ALA A 4 0.26 -1.70 3.33
N GLU A 5 -0.09 -2.97 3.33
CA GLU A 5 0.39 -3.96 4.29
C GLU A 5 1.08 -5.09 3.55
N ARG A 6 2.24 -5.52 4.05
CA ARG A 6 2.96 -6.63 3.43
C ARG A 6 2.12 -7.90 3.48
N LYS A 7 2.04 -8.60 2.35
CA LYS A 7 1.43 -9.92 2.29
C LYS A 7 2.15 -10.90 3.23
N PRO A 8 1.44 -11.94 3.73
CA PRO A 8 2.08 -13.01 4.49
C PRO A 8 3.25 -13.62 3.71
N MET A 9 4.33 -13.96 4.43
CA MET A 9 5.55 -14.51 3.82
C MET A 9 5.25 -15.75 2.96
N GLU A 10 4.39 -16.65 3.43
CA GLU A 10 4.04 -17.87 2.69
C GLU A 10 3.30 -17.56 1.37
N GLU A 11 2.46 -16.54 1.33
CA GLU A 11 1.81 -16.10 0.09
C GLU A 11 2.85 -15.57 -0.90
N ILE A 12 3.78 -14.72 -0.43
CA ILE A 12 4.88 -14.20 -1.25
C ILE A 12 5.74 -15.35 -1.81
N LYS A 13 6.11 -16.31 -0.96
CA LYS A 13 6.89 -17.50 -1.38
C LYS A 13 6.18 -18.30 -2.46
N GLN A 14 4.86 -18.47 -2.34
CA GLN A 14 4.05 -19.18 -3.34
C GLN A 14 4.00 -18.42 -4.67
N LEU A 15 3.81 -17.09 -4.64
CA LEU A 15 3.79 -16.26 -5.85
C LEU A 15 5.08 -16.39 -6.66
N ILE A 16 6.23 -16.40 -5.98
CA ILE A 16 7.53 -16.48 -6.64
C ILE A 16 8.10 -17.91 -6.72
N ALA A 17 7.32 -18.93 -6.33
CA ALA A 17 7.80 -20.30 -6.20
C ALA A 17 8.51 -20.86 -7.45
N PRO A 18 8.06 -20.57 -8.69
CA PRO A 18 8.70 -21.06 -9.91
C PRO A 18 10.05 -20.39 -10.24
N TYR A 19 10.37 -19.25 -9.64
CA TYR A 19 11.50 -18.40 -10.06
C TYR A 19 12.71 -18.55 -9.13
N LYS A 20 13.89 -18.51 -9.74
CA LYS A 20 15.22 -18.64 -9.14
C LYS A 20 15.97 -17.32 -9.05
N LYS A 21 15.64 -16.34 -9.90
CA LYS A 21 16.23 -15.00 -9.83
C LYS A 21 15.13 -13.95 -9.89
N VAL A 22 14.94 -13.19 -8.81
CA VAL A 22 13.85 -12.20 -8.69
C VAL A 22 14.37 -10.82 -8.33
N LEU A 23 13.71 -9.77 -8.82
CA LEU A 23 13.94 -8.40 -8.34
C LEU A 23 12.94 -8.09 -7.22
N VAL A 24 13.44 -7.72 -6.04
CA VAL A 24 12.62 -7.14 -4.98
C VAL A 24 12.62 -5.63 -5.18
N ALA A 25 11.51 -5.10 -5.71
CA ALA A 25 11.39 -3.71 -6.14
C ALA A 25 10.59 -2.88 -5.12
N GLY A 26 11.24 -1.90 -4.50
CA GLY A 26 10.64 -0.96 -3.54
C GLY A 26 10.01 0.27 -4.19
N CYS A 27 9.08 0.90 -3.48
CA CYS A 27 8.43 2.17 -3.83
C CYS A 27 8.60 3.14 -2.67
N GLY A 28 9.47 4.14 -2.86
CA GLY A 28 10.09 4.97 -1.81
C GLY A 28 9.21 6.05 -1.17
N THR A 29 7.93 6.13 -1.50
CA THR A 29 7.05 7.22 -1.08
C THR A 29 5.89 6.74 -0.19
N CYS A 30 4.67 6.62 -0.72
CA CYS A 30 3.46 6.42 0.09
C CYS A 30 3.54 5.18 0.99
N VAL A 31 4.00 4.06 0.41
CA VAL A 31 4.06 2.77 1.11
C VAL A 31 5.29 2.62 2.00
N THR A 32 6.33 3.45 1.81
CA THR A 32 7.46 3.55 2.75
C THR A 32 7.03 4.16 4.08
N VAL A 33 6.11 5.14 4.05
CA VAL A 33 5.59 5.77 5.27
C VAL A 33 4.79 4.79 6.14
N CYS A 34 4.24 3.72 5.55
CA CYS A 34 3.63 2.60 6.29
C CYS A 34 4.55 1.38 6.47
N TRP A 35 5.86 1.56 6.28
CA TRP A 35 6.88 0.52 6.44
C TRP A 35 6.59 -0.75 5.65
N ALA A 36 6.07 -0.59 4.43
CA ALA A 36 5.67 -1.70 3.58
C ALA A 36 6.48 -1.79 2.28
N GLY A 37 7.23 -0.77 1.88
CA GLY A 37 7.89 -0.78 0.56
C GLY A 37 9.14 0.08 0.35
N GLY A 38 9.73 0.67 1.38
CA GLY A 38 11.01 1.38 1.23
C GLY A 38 12.21 0.44 1.12
N GLU A 39 13.40 1.02 0.97
CA GLU A 39 14.67 0.29 0.84
C GLU A 39 14.92 -0.69 2.00
N LYS A 40 14.56 -0.29 3.22
CA LYS A 40 14.68 -1.15 4.40
C LYS A 40 13.79 -2.38 4.29
N GLU A 41 12.55 -2.22 3.84
CA GLU A 41 11.61 -3.32 3.65
C GLU A 41 12.05 -4.25 2.51
N VAL A 42 12.59 -3.69 1.43
CA VAL A 42 13.20 -4.45 0.32
C VAL A 42 14.33 -5.34 0.84
N ALA A 43 15.30 -4.77 1.56
CA ALA A 43 16.45 -5.51 2.07
C ALA A 43 16.05 -6.62 3.07
N ILE A 44 15.07 -6.32 3.95
CA ILE A 44 14.53 -7.30 4.91
C ILE A 44 13.84 -8.44 4.15
N LEU A 45 12.95 -8.13 3.22
CA LEU A 45 12.21 -9.14 2.47
C LEU A 45 13.15 -10.01 1.62
N ALA A 46 14.08 -9.39 0.90
CA ALA A 46 15.07 -10.11 0.09
C ALA A 46 15.91 -11.07 0.96
N SER A 47 16.37 -10.62 2.13
CA SER A 47 17.09 -11.48 3.09
C SER A 47 16.24 -12.63 3.60
N GLN A 48 14.98 -12.38 3.96
CA GLN A 48 14.05 -13.40 4.43
C GLN A 48 13.75 -14.45 3.35
N LEU A 49 13.59 -14.03 2.08
CA LEU A 49 13.38 -14.94 0.96
C LEU A 49 14.59 -15.83 0.73
N ARG A 50 15.80 -15.27 0.74
CA ARG A 50 17.04 -16.05 0.60
C ARG A 50 17.19 -17.09 1.71
N LEU A 51 16.94 -16.70 2.97
CA LEU A 51 17.01 -17.61 4.12
C LEU A 51 15.96 -18.73 4.05
N ALA A 52 14.70 -18.38 3.75
CA ALA A 52 13.61 -19.36 3.66
C ALA A 52 13.86 -20.38 2.55
N ARG A 53 14.28 -19.91 1.37
CA ARG A 53 14.60 -20.74 0.21
C ARG A 53 15.81 -21.64 0.44
N SER A 54 16.85 -21.13 1.10
CA SER A 54 18.03 -21.93 1.48
C SER A 54 17.67 -23.05 2.45
N ALA A 55 16.84 -22.77 3.47
CA ALA A 55 16.36 -23.77 4.41
C ALA A 55 15.53 -24.89 3.75
N GLU A 56 14.91 -24.62 2.60
CA GLU A 56 14.15 -25.58 1.79
C GLU A 56 15.01 -26.29 0.72
N GLY A 57 16.32 -26.04 0.67
CA GLY A 57 17.21 -26.59 -0.37
C GLY A 57 16.92 -26.05 -1.78
N ASN A 58 16.25 -24.89 -1.86
CA ASN A 58 15.74 -24.32 -3.10
C ASN A 58 16.23 -22.88 -3.27
N GLU A 59 17.55 -22.69 -3.36
CA GLU A 59 18.18 -21.37 -3.38
C GLU A 59 17.59 -20.41 -4.43
N ILE A 60 17.59 -19.12 -4.06
CA ILE A 60 17.10 -18.00 -4.87
C ILE A 60 18.14 -16.88 -4.87
N VAL A 61 18.31 -16.24 -6.03
CA VAL A 61 19.05 -14.99 -6.18
C VAL A 61 18.05 -13.84 -6.15
N THR A 62 18.33 -12.81 -5.37
CA THR A 62 17.51 -11.61 -5.32
C THR A 62 18.34 -10.40 -5.72
N LEU A 63 17.85 -9.62 -6.68
CA LEU A 63 18.31 -8.26 -6.88
C LEU A 63 17.42 -7.31 -6.07
N GLU A 64 17.96 -6.16 -5.70
CA GLU A 64 17.28 -5.17 -4.88
C GLU A 64 17.34 -3.81 -5.60
N ALA A 65 16.21 -3.11 -5.65
CA ALA A 65 16.12 -1.75 -6.15
C ALA A 65 14.91 -1.04 -5.56
N THR A 66 15.00 0.26 -5.34
CA THR A 66 13.88 1.11 -4.92
C THR A 66 13.87 2.34 -5.80
N VAL A 67 12.70 2.66 -6.35
CA VAL A 67 12.46 3.92 -7.06
C VAL A 67 11.56 4.79 -6.22
N GLU A 68 11.55 6.10 -6.46
CA GLU A 68 10.71 7.03 -5.68
C GLU A 68 9.23 6.65 -5.78
N ARG A 69 8.75 6.37 -7.00
CA ARG A 69 7.37 5.95 -7.28
C ARG A 69 7.31 4.93 -8.40
N GLN A 70 6.78 3.74 -8.09
CA GLN A 70 6.53 2.74 -9.14
C GLN A 70 5.29 3.06 -10.00
N CYS A 71 4.43 3.99 -9.59
CA CYS A 71 3.29 4.43 -10.38
C CYS A 71 3.61 5.59 -11.35
N GLU A 72 4.89 5.89 -11.54
CA GLU A 72 5.39 6.90 -12.48
C GLU A 72 6.41 6.24 -13.41
N LYS A 73 6.14 6.23 -14.71
CA LYS A 73 6.91 5.44 -15.68
C LYS A 73 8.37 5.89 -15.77
N GLU A 74 8.59 7.19 -15.65
CA GLU A 74 9.90 7.83 -15.69
C GLU A 74 10.82 7.31 -14.57
N MET A 75 10.26 7.10 -13.39
CA MET A 75 11.00 6.58 -12.23
C MET A 75 11.26 5.08 -12.37
N VAL A 76 10.32 4.33 -12.95
CA VAL A 76 10.45 2.89 -13.20
C VAL A 76 11.54 2.59 -14.24
N GLU A 77 11.78 3.47 -15.20
CA GLU A 77 12.83 3.31 -16.21
C GLU A 77 14.24 3.18 -15.57
N GLU A 78 14.46 3.80 -14.40
CA GLU A 78 15.74 3.75 -13.66
C GLU A 78 16.16 2.32 -13.26
N ILE A 79 15.22 1.38 -13.17
CA ILE A 79 15.48 0.00 -12.76
C ILE A 79 15.31 -1.01 -13.89
N LYS A 80 15.10 -0.55 -15.13
CA LYS A 80 14.90 -1.41 -16.30
C LYS A 80 16.02 -2.42 -16.54
N ASP A 81 17.27 -1.97 -16.40
CA ASP A 81 18.43 -2.85 -16.58
C ASP A 81 18.42 -4.01 -15.57
N LYS A 82 18.05 -3.74 -14.32
CA LYS A 82 17.91 -4.77 -13.27
C LYS A 82 16.72 -5.70 -13.54
N VAL A 83 15.63 -5.19 -14.11
CA VAL A 83 14.47 -6.01 -14.48
C VAL A 83 14.82 -6.98 -15.61
N ALA A 84 15.63 -6.56 -16.58
CA ALA A 84 16.10 -7.43 -17.66
C ALA A 84 16.89 -8.64 -17.15
N GLU A 85 17.60 -8.48 -16.03
CA GLU A 85 18.44 -9.50 -15.42
C GLU A 85 17.70 -10.59 -14.61
N VAL A 86 16.40 -10.45 -14.36
CA VAL A 86 15.64 -11.34 -13.47
C VAL A 86 14.54 -12.09 -14.22
N GLU A 87 14.00 -13.13 -13.60
CA GLU A 87 12.90 -13.95 -14.16
C GLU A 87 11.52 -13.44 -13.73
N ALA A 88 11.44 -12.72 -12.61
CA ALA A 88 10.23 -12.12 -12.08
C ALA A 88 10.54 -10.89 -11.22
N VAL A 89 9.56 -9.98 -11.11
CA VAL A 89 9.61 -8.83 -10.22
C VAL A 89 8.62 -9.02 -9.07
N LEU A 90 9.10 -8.84 -7.85
CA LEU A 90 8.29 -8.78 -6.64
C LEU A 90 8.20 -7.30 -6.20
N SER A 91 7.09 -6.65 -6.50
CA SER A 91 6.86 -5.22 -6.25
C SER A 91 6.26 -4.98 -4.87
N LEU A 92 6.91 -4.11 -4.07
CA LEU A 92 6.39 -3.61 -2.81
C LEU A 92 5.58 -2.31 -2.98
N ALA A 93 5.07 -2.02 -4.18
CA ALA A 93 4.22 -0.86 -4.43
C ALA A 93 2.73 -1.15 -4.19
N CYS A 94 1.93 -0.09 -4.13
CA CYS A 94 0.48 -0.22 -4.19
C CYS A 94 0.01 -0.77 -5.55
N GLY A 95 -1.28 -1.08 -5.67
CA GLY A 95 -1.84 -1.67 -6.90
C GLY A 95 -1.59 -0.85 -8.17
N SER A 96 -1.55 0.47 -8.09
CA SER A 96 -1.21 1.33 -9.24
C SER A 96 0.25 1.18 -9.66
N GLY A 97 1.18 1.07 -8.71
CA GLY A 97 2.59 0.83 -9.01
C GLY A 97 2.82 -0.55 -9.61
N VAL A 98 2.18 -1.59 -9.06
CA VAL A 98 2.25 -2.96 -9.61
C VAL A 98 1.76 -3.01 -11.05
N GLN A 99 0.64 -2.33 -11.36
CA GLN A 99 0.12 -2.26 -12.73
C GLN A 99 1.06 -1.52 -13.68
N THR A 100 1.65 -0.41 -13.24
CA THR A 100 2.61 0.36 -14.05
C THR A 100 3.85 -0.47 -14.37
N MET A 101 4.39 -1.19 -13.37
CA MET A 101 5.50 -2.13 -13.56
C MET A 101 5.12 -3.24 -14.56
N ALA A 102 3.93 -3.81 -14.44
CA ALA A 102 3.47 -4.88 -15.33
C ALA A 102 3.25 -4.40 -16.77
N GLU A 103 2.78 -3.16 -16.96
CA GLU A 103 2.63 -2.53 -18.27
C GLU A 103 4.00 -2.23 -18.91
N MET A 104 4.98 -1.77 -18.13
CA MET A 104 6.30 -1.44 -18.68
C MET A 104 7.17 -2.65 -18.98
N PHE A 105 6.97 -3.76 -18.26
CA PHE A 105 7.78 -4.98 -18.38
C PHE A 105 6.92 -6.17 -18.79
N GLU A 106 6.29 -6.09 -19.96
CA GLU A 106 5.34 -7.10 -20.46
C GLU A 106 5.95 -8.52 -20.58
N ASP A 107 7.28 -8.62 -20.73
CA ASP A 107 8.02 -9.87 -20.82
C ASP A 107 8.35 -10.49 -19.44
N LYS A 108 8.09 -9.78 -18.34
CA LYS A 108 8.39 -10.21 -16.97
C LYS A 108 7.11 -10.29 -16.12
N PRO A 109 6.87 -11.42 -15.43
CA PRO A 109 5.79 -11.47 -14.46
C PRO A 109 6.09 -10.56 -13.27
N VAL A 110 5.12 -9.72 -12.91
CA VAL A 110 5.18 -8.79 -11.78
C VAL A 110 4.16 -9.19 -10.71
N PHE A 111 4.63 -9.44 -9.50
CA PHE A 111 3.82 -9.88 -8.37
C PHE A 111 3.73 -8.82 -7.28
N PRO A 112 2.54 -8.59 -6.69
CA PRO A 112 2.40 -7.70 -5.53
C PRO A 112 2.93 -8.38 -4.27
N ALA A 113 3.83 -7.72 -3.55
CA ALA A 113 4.32 -8.12 -2.23
C ALA A 113 3.50 -7.52 -1.07
N VAL A 114 2.63 -6.55 -1.39
CA VAL A 114 1.79 -5.84 -0.43
C VAL A 114 0.34 -5.82 -0.89
N ASN A 115 -0.58 -5.68 0.05
CA ASN A 115 -1.98 -5.39 -0.17
C ASN A 115 -2.18 -3.87 -0.02
N THR A 116 -2.79 -3.22 -1.02
CA THR A 116 -3.26 -1.83 -0.86
C THR A 116 -4.51 -1.83 0.00
N THR A 117 -4.55 -1.05 1.07
CA THR A 117 -5.66 -1.07 2.03
C THR A 117 -6.58 0.13 1.84
N PHE A 118 -6.09 1.35 2.04
CA PHE A 118 -6.90 2.57 1.95
C PHE A 118 -6.06 3.83 1.70
N ILE A 119 -6.72 4.96 1.44
CA ILE A 119 -6.08 6.28 1.37
C ILE A 119 -6.21 6.95 2.74
N GLY A 120 -5.08 7.18 3.38
CA GLY A 120 -5.05 7.60 4.77
C GLY A 120 -3.90 8.53 5.10
N MET A 121 -3.68 8.66 6.41
CA MET A 121 -2.55 9.35 7.03
C MET A 121 -2.14 8.62 8.33
N PRO A 122 -0.90 8.79 8.80
CA PRO A 122 -0.52 8.32 10.13
C PRO A 122 -1.28 9.12 11.19
N ALA A 123 -1.99 8.42 12.08
CA ALA A 123 -2.55 9.01 13.29
C ALA A 123 -1.55 8.98 14.44
N LYS A 124 -0.80 7.87 14.56
CA LYS A 124 0.31 7.65 15.50
C LYS A 124 1.31 6.70 14.84
N GLU A 125 2.48 6.55 15.45
CA GLU A 125 3.45 5.55 15.02
C GLU A 125 2.81 4.14 15.00
N GLY A 126 2.86 3.47 13.86
CA GLY A 126 2.23 2.16 13.66
C GLY A 126 0.70 2.18 13.53
N LEU A 127 0.05 3.34 13.50
CA LEU A 127 -1.41 3.48 13.36
C LEU A 127 -1.76 4.43 12.22
N TRP A 128 -2.37 3.87 11.18
CA TRP A 128 -2.90 4.62 10.05
C TRP A 128 -4.41 4.66 10.10
N VAL A 129 -4.98 5.80 9.72
CA VAL A 129 -6.43 6.00 9.65
C VAL A 129 -6.81 6.39 8.24
N GLU A 130 -7.95 5.87 7.80
CA GLU A 130 -8.54 6.27 6.52
C GLU A 130 -8.98 7.73 6.58
N MET A 131 -8.67 8.47 5.52
CA MET A 131 -9.04 9.89 5.38
C MET A 131 -9.79 10.17 4.08
N CYS A 132 -9.70 9.29 3.09
CA CYS A 132 -10.35 9.45 1.79
C CYS A 132 -10.82 8.10 1.27
N GLY A 133 -12.09 8.02 0.84
CA GLY A 133 -12.68 6.82 0.25
C GLY A 133 -12.55 6.76 -1.28
N ALA A 134 -11.81 7.69 -1.90
CA ALA A 134 -11.64 7.79 -3.36
C ALA A 134 -12.95 7.70 -4.17
N CYS A 135 -14.02 8.36 -3.72
CA CYS A 135 -15.34 8.27 -4.35
C CYS A 135 -15.45 8.95 -5.73
N GLY A 136 -14.50 9.79 -6.11
CA GLY A 136 -14.49 10.53 -7.38
C GLY A 136 -15.31 11.82 -7.40
N ASP A 137 -16.11 12.10 -6.36
CA ASP A 137 -16.89 13.32 -6.21
C ASP A 137 -16.59 13.97 -4.85
N CYS A 138 -15.66 14.92 -4.84
CA CYS A 138 -15.12 15.50 -3.61
C CYS A 138 -16.08 16.55 -3.03
N PHE A 139 -16.40 16.42 -1.74
CA PHE A 139 -17.33 17.31 -1.03
C PHE A 139 -16.65 18.12 0.09
N LEU A 140 -15.32 18.11 0.14
CA LEU A 140 -14.54 18.72 1.22
C LEU A 140 -14.63 20.25 1.24
N ASP A 141 -14.94 20.87 0.12
CA ASP A 141 -15.22 22.31 -0.01
C ASP A 141 -16.44 22.73 0.83
N ARG A 142 -17.41 21.82 0.99
CA ARG A 142 -18.67 22.05 1.72
C ARG A 142 -18.62 21.64 3.18
N THR A 143 -17.61 20.86 3.59
CA THR A 143 -17.53 20.26 4.92
C THR A 143 -16.31 20.71 5.72
N GLY A 144 -15.68 21.82 5.31
CA GLY A 144 -14.53 22.38 6.02
C GLY A 144 -13.34 21.42 6.11
N GLY A 145 -13.19 20.51 5.14
CA GLY A 145 -12.13 19.49 5.15
C GLY A 145 -12.43 18.20 5.92
N VAL A 146 -13.61 18.05 6.55
CA VAL A 146 -14.02 16.79 7.18
C VAL A 146 -14.74 15.91 6.17
N CYS A 147 -14.18 14.77 5.79
CA CYS A 147 -14.81 13.86 4.81
C CYS A 147 -15.97 13.08 5.46
N PRO A 148 -17.26 13.38 5.16
CA PRO A 148 -18.37 12.65 5.77
C PRO A 148 -18.47 11.19 5.32
N ILE A 149 -17.98 10.84 4.12
CA ILE A 149 -17.98 9.45 3.61
C ILE A 149 -17.15 8.55 4.52
N VAL A 150 -15.97 9.01 4.93
CA VAL A 150 -15.02 8.24 5.75
C VAL A 150 -15.22 8.48 7.24
N ARG A 151 -15.51 9.72 7.63
CA ARG A 151 -15.57 10.13 9.05
C ARG A 151 -16.93 9.87 9.68
N CYS A 152 -18.00 9.73 8.90
CA CYS A 152 -19.30 9.30 9.42
C CYS A 152 -19.39 7.78 9.36
N ALA A 153 -19.71 7.13 10.47
CA ALA A 153 -19.93 5.67 10.50
C ALA A 153 -21.06 5.19 9.57
N LYS A 154 -21.92 6.10 9.10
CA LYS A 154 -23.00 5.83 8.12
C LYS A 154 -22.72 6.39 6.72
N GLY A 155 -21.58 7.08 6.52
CA GLY A 155 -21.22 7.68 5.23
C GLY A 155 -22.20 8.74 4.71
N LEU A 156 -22.93 9.44 5.60
CA LEU A 156 -24.03 10.32 5.20
C LEU A 156 -23.55 11.63 4.61
N LEU A 157 -24.04 11.99 3.41
CA LEU A 157 -23.77 13.26 2.73
C LEU A 157 -24.82 14.35 2.96
N ASN A 158 -26.03 13.98 3.37
CA ASN A 158 -27.19 14.89 3.44
C ASN A 158 -27.47 15.44 4.86
N GLY A 159 -26.44 15.54 5.70
CA GLY A 159 -26.55 16.04 7.07
C GLY A 159 -26.55 14.96 8.16
N PRO A 160 -26.63 15.38 9.45
CA PRO A 160 -26.59 14.49 10.60
C PRO A 160 -27.81 13.58 10.69
N CYS A 161 -27.62 12.33 11.14
CA CYS A 161 -28.71 11.37 11.34
C CYS A 161 -29.54 11.56 12.63
N GLY A 162 -29.26 12.58 13.44
CA GLY A 162 -29.85 12.77 14.76
C GLY A 162 -29.26 11.88 15.87
N GLY A 163 -28.53 10.81 15.53
CA GLY A 163 -27.88 9.89 16.46
C GLY A 163 -26.58 10.40 17.09
N THR A 164 -26.51 11.68 17.43
CA THR A 164 -25.31 12.23 18.10
C THR A 164 -25.47 12.08 19.61
N ARG A 165 -24.53 11.38 20.26
CA ARG A 165 -24.50 11.24 21.72
C ARG A 165 -24.14 12.57 22.38
N ARG A 166 -24.50 12.72 23.65
CA ARG A 166 -24.07 13.86 24.47
C ARG A 166 -22.55 13.99 24.42
N GLY A 167 -22.05 15.21 24.16
CA GLY A 167 -20.62 15.47 23.98
C GLY A 167 -20.11 15.30 22.54
N GLY A 168 -21.00 15.16 21.54
CA GLY A 168 -20.61 15.19 20.13
C GLY A 168 -20.11 13.85 19.57
N LYS A 169 -20.30 12.74 20.27
CA LYS A 169 -19.85 11.41 19.85
C LYS A 169 -20.87 10.70 18.95
N CYS A 170 -20.41 9.76 18.14
CA CYS A 170 -21.26 8.96 17.26
C CYS A 170 -22.13 7.96 18.05
N GLU A 171 -23.37 7.68 17.62
CA GLU A 171 -24.17 6.60 18.23
C GLU A 171 -23.59 5.21 17.97
N ILE A 172 -23.00 4.97 16.80
CA ILE A 172 -22.50 3.65 16.40
C ILE A 172 -21.19 3.32 17.14
N ASP A 173 -20.31 4.32 17.26
CA ASP A 173 -19.00 4.17 17.87
C ASP A 173 -18.79 5.30 18.92
N PRO A 174 -18.93 4.99 20.22
CA PRO A 174 -18.83 5.99 21.29
C PRO A 174 -17.46 6.68 21.38
N ASP A 175 -16.40 6.06 20.86
CA ASP A 175 -15.05 6.61 20.91
C ASP A 175 -14.81 7.63 19.77
N LYS A 176 -15.58 7.51 18.67
CA LYS A 176 -15.49 8.42 17.52
C LYS A 176 -16.33 9.68 17.69
N ASP A 177 -15.72 10.80 17.30
CA ASP A 177 -16.45 12.06 17.13
C ASP A 177 -17.43 11.96 15.96
N CYS A 178 -18.61 12.55 16.12
CA CYS A 178 -19.59 12.65 15.04
C CYS A 178 -19.06 13.60 13.96
N ALA A 179 -18.88 13.10 12.72
CA ALA A 179 -18.39 13.91 11.60
C ALA A 179 -19.17 15.21 11.42
N TRP A 180 -20.50 15.18 11.57
CA TRP A 180 -21.38 16.35 11.42
C TRP A 180 -21.36 17.33 12.59
N VAL A 181 -20.74 16.98 13.71
CA VAL A 181 -20.44 17.93 14.80
C VAL A 181 -19.10 18.63 14.53
N LEU A 182 -18.22 18.02 13.74
CA LEU A 182 -16.94 18.59 13.35
C LEU A 182 -17.03 19.52 12.13
N ILE A 183 -18.13 19.43 11.37
CA ILE A 183 -18.47 20.29 10.22
C ILE A 183 -19.24 21.51 10.74
#